data_AF-A0A090BU27-F1
#
_entry.id   AF-A0A090BU27-F1
#
_cell.length_a   1.000
_cell.length_b   1.000
_cell.length_c   1.000
_cell.angle_alpha   90.00
_cell.angle_beta   90.00
_cell.angle_gamma   90.00
#
_symmetry.space_group_name_H-M   'P 1'
#
loop_
_entity.id
_entity.type
_entity.pdbx_description
1 polymer ?
#
loop_
_entity_poly.entity_id
_entity_poly.type
_entity_poly.pdbx_seq_one_letter_code
_entity_poly.pdbx_strand_id
1 'polypeptide(L)'
;MPSVHYWCQDESRFGLKTITRRRLTLRGVKPHSQVQWSFKSSYLYGRVEPLTGESFFLEFSHLNTDCFQAYWREFSQAYPHQLHLIQMDNATGHPTKRLIVPENIILWFQPAPSPDCNPIERVWAWIKGQIAWHLFNDLEPLQAEVALSLKTLSHSFFSSITGKNRLLAELDFIKNTNLYTGLFN
;
A
#
# COMPACT_ATOMS: atom_id res chain seq x y z
N MET A 1 -2.39 15.45 23.77
CA MET A 1 -1.54 15.29 22.57
C MET A 1 -2.36 14.54 21.53
N PRO A 2 -2.26 14.88 20.23
CA PRO A 2 -2.94 14.14 19.18
C PRO A 2 -2.47 12.68 19.14
N SER A 3 -3.35 11.74 18.82
CA SER A 3 -2.97 10.34 18.65
C SER A 3 -2.03 10.20 17.46
N VAL A 4 -0.95 9.44 17.63
CA VAL A 4 0.06 9.19 16.58
C VAL A 4 -0.22 7.84 15.93
N HIS A 5 -0.45 7.86 14.62
CA HIS A 5 -0.74 6.68 13.80
C HIS A 5 0.42 6.41 12.85
N TYR A 6 0.82 5.14 12.74
CA TYR A 6 1.92 4.73 11.90
C TYR A 6 1.41 4.01 10.66
N TRP A 7 1.79 4.50 9.48
CA TRP A 7 1.29 4.02 8.20
C TRP A 7 2.42 3.51 7.33
N CYS A 8 2.19 2.40 6.66
CA CYS A 8 3.03 1.92 5.57
C CYS A 8 2.36 2.30 4.25
N GLN A 9 2.97 3.18 3.46
CA GLN A 9 2.44 3.66 2.19
C GLN A 9 3.24 3.09 1.01
N ASP A 10 2.55 2.78 -0.09
CA ASP A 10 3.14 2.47 -1.38
C ASP A 10 2.09 2.61 -2.51
N GLU A 11 2.53 2.51 -3.75
CA GLU A 11 1.70 2.50 -4.95
C GLU A 11 1.91 1.24 -5.78
N SER A 12 0.82 0.59 -6.20
CA SER A 12 0.90 -0.59 -7.07
C SER A 12 0.16 -0.41 -8.38
N ARG A 13 0.82 -0.79 -9.47
CA ARG A 13 0.21 -0.87 -10.80
C ARG A 13 -0.63 -2.14 -10.96
N PHE A 14 -1.86 -1.97 -11.41
CA PHE A 14 -2.77 -3.04 -11.82
C PHE A 14 -3.11 -2.84 -13.29
N GLY A 15 -3.04 -3.89 -14.11
CA GLY A 15 -3.28 -3.73 -15.52
C GLY A 15 -3.77 -4.98 -16.20
N LEU A 16 -4.07 -4.83 -17.49
CA LEU A 16 -4.67 -5.87 -18.29
C LEU A 16 -3.67 -6.98 -18.64
N LYS A 17 -2.36 -6.78 -18.46
CA LYS A 17 -1.40 -7.88 -18.61
C LYS A 17 -1.68 -8.95 -17.55
N THR A 18 -1.96 -10.18 -17.99
CA THR A 18 -2.28 -11.29 -17.07
C THR A 18 -1.17 -11.50 -16.06
N ILE A 19 -1.53 -11.48 -14.78
CA ILE A 19 -0.64 -11.85 -13.70
C ILE A 19 -0.59 -13.38 -13.62
N THR A 20 0.57 -13.94 -13.90
CA THR A 20 0.81 -15.39 -13.82
C THR A 20 1.33 -15.76 -12.43
N ARG A 21 0.81 -16.83 -11.84
CA ARG A 21 1.30 -17.40 -10.56
C ARG A 21 1.39 -18.92 -10.61
N ARG A 22 2.24 -19.51 -9.77
CA ARG A 22 2.35 -20.98 -9.68
C ARG A 22 0.97 -21.60 -9.43
N ARG A 23 0.70 -22.72 -10.10
CA ARG A 23 -0.52 -23.53 -9.96
C ARG A 23 -0.14 -24.93 -9.49
N LEU A 24 -0.99 -25.52 -8.65
CA LEU A 24 -0.88 -26.92 -8.29
C LEU A 24 -1.49 -27.76 -9.42
N THR A 25 -0.74 -28.74 -9.91
CA THR A 25 -1.18 -29.72 -10.92
C THR A 25 -0.82 -31.12 -10.49
N LEU A 26 -1.44 -32.12 -11.13
CA LEU A 26 -1.04 -33.51 -10.96
C LEU A 26 0.42 -33.70 -11.38
N ARG A 27 1.10 -34.68 -10.77
CA ARG A 27 2.49 -35.02 -11.11
C ARG A 27 2.61 -35.32 -12.61
N GLY A 28 3.53 -34.61 -13.29
CA GLY A 28 3.77 -34.76 -14.73
C GLY A 28 2.82 -33.96 -15.64
N VAL A 29 1.83 -33.25 -15.08
CA VAL A 29 0.90 -32.43 -15.86
C VAL A 29 1.35 -30.97 -15.87
N LYS A 30 1.58 -30.44 -17.08
CA LYS A 30 1.92 -29.02 -17.28
C LYS A 30 0.64 -28.17 -17.22
N PRO A 31 0.60 -27.09 -16.42
CA PRO A 31 -0.54 -26.17 -16.44
C PRO A 31 -0.58 -25.41 -17.76
N HIS A 32 -1.74 -25.41 -18.41
CA HIS A 32 -2.05 -24.55 -19.55
C HIS A 32 -3.06 -23.48 -19.11
N SER A 33 -2.84 -22.24 -19.53
CA SER A 33 -3.76 -21.13 -19.24
C SER A 33 -3.63 -20.09 -20.34
N GLN A 34 -4.75 -19.45 -20.67
CA GLN A 34 -4.74 -18.29 -21.55
C GLN A 34 -4.09 -17.11 -20.83
N VAL A 35 -3.33 -16.32 -21.57
CA VAL A 35 -2.71 -15.09 -21.09
C VAL A 35 -3.00 -13.99 -22.10
N GLN A 36 -3.28 -12.80 -21.59
CA GLN A 36 -3.42 -11.60 -22.41
C GLN A 36 -2.24 -10.66 -22.18
N TRP A 37 -1.83 -9.98 -23.25
CA TRP A 37 -0.65 -9.12 -23.28
C TRP A 37 -1.03 -7.69 -23.66
N SER A 38 -1.88 -7.08 -22.83
CA SER A 38 -2.34 -5.68 -22.98
C SER A 38 -1.66 -4.79 -21.95
N PHE A 39 -1.24 -3.59 -22.36
CA PHE A 39 -0.46 -2.65 -21.54
C PHE A 39 -1.28 -1.57 -20.85
N LYS A 40 -2.61 -1.57 -20.98
CA LYS A 40 -3.45 -0.66 -20.20
C LYS A 40 -3.35 -0.99 -18.71
N SER A 41 -3.23 0.03 -17.87
CA SER A 41 -3.13 -0.12 -16.42
C SER A 41 -3.70 1.08 -15.68
N SER A 42 -4.11 0.86 -14.45
CA SER A 42 -4.36 1.86 -13.42
C SER A 42 -3.36 1.69 -12.27
N TYR A 43 -3.41 2.64 -11.33
CA TYR A 43 -2.55 2.68 -10.16
C TYR A 43 -3.41 2.76 -8.90
N LEU A 44 -3.16 1.86 -7.97
CA LEU A 44 -3.77 1.90 -6.65
C LEU A 44 -2.74 2.47 -5.67
N TYR A 45 -3.10 3.60 -5.07
CA TYR A 45 -2.34 4.22 -4.00
C TYR A 45 -2.92 3.71 -2.69
N GLY A 46 -2.07 3.23 -1.80
CA GLY A 46 -2.53 2.63 -0.55
C GLY A 46 -1.65 2.98 0.63
N ARG A 47 -2.29 2.98 1.79
CA ARG A 47 -1.61 2.95 3.08
C ARG A 47 -2.37 2.07 4.05
N VAL A 48 -1.64 1.39 4.91
CA VAL A 48 -2.20 0.55 5.96
C VAL A 48 -1.48 0.86 7.26
N GLU A 49 -2.24 1.04 8.34
CA GLU A 49 -1.72 1.07 9.70
C GLU A 49 -1.58 -0.36 10.20
N PRO A 50 -0.36 -0.88 10.43
CA PRO A 50 -0.20 -2.29 10.74
C PRO A 50 -0.75 -2.71 12.11
N LEU A 51 -0.80 -1.79 13.08
CA LEU A 51 -1.27 -2.08 14.43
C LEU A 51 -2.78 -2.27 14.47
N THR A 52 -3.53 -1.37 13.85
CA THR A 52 -5.00 -1.36 13.87
C THR A 52 -5.59 -2.11 12.68
N GLY A 53 -4.85 -2.17 11.56
CA GLY A 53 -5.34 -2.64 10.27
C GLY A 53 -6.22 -1.62 9.56
N GLU A 54 -6.27 -0.38 10.05
CA GLU A 54 -6.91 0.71 9.34
C GLU A 54 -6.21 0.91 7.98
N SER A 55 -6.98 1.23 6.95
CA SER A 55 -6.45 1.30 5.60
C SER A 55 -7.13 2.40 4.80
N PHE A 56 -6.38 2.99 3.88
CA PHE A 56 -6.86 4.04 3.00
C PHE A 56 -6.30 3.80 1.60
N PHE A 57 -7.20 3.66 0.64
CA PHE A 57 -6.87 3.34 -0.75
C PHE A 57 -7.60 4.28 -1.70
N LEU A 58 -6.89 4.81 -2.70
CA LEU A 58 -7.49 5.54 -3.82
C LEU A 58 -6.89 5.06 -5.13
N GLU A 59 -7.73 4.99 -6.15
CA GLU A 59 -7.33 4.57 -7.48
C GLU A 59 -7.15 5.77 -8.41
N PHE A 60 -6.08 5.74 -9.21
CA PHE A 60 -5.71 6.76 -10.17
C PHE A 60 -5.36 6.14 -11.52
N SER A 61 -5.45 6.94 -12.58
CA SER A 61 -5.13 6.48 -13.94
C SER A 61 -3.63 6.36 -14.20
N HIS A 62 -2.78 7.04 -13.42
CA HIS A 62 -1.32 7.06 -13.63
C HIS A 62 -0.57 7.40 -12.32
N LEU A 63 0.74 7.17 -12.33
CA LEU A 63 1.65 7.50 -11.24
C LEU A 63 2.36 8.83 -11.54
N ASN A 64 1.99 9.90 -10.85
CA ASN A 64 2.69 11.19 -10.91
C ASN A 64 2.50 12.02 -9.63
N THR A 65 3.13 13.21 -9.60
CA THR A 65 3.04 14.16 -8.48
C THR A 65 1.63 14.62 -8.19
N ASP A 66 0.81 14.87 -9.21
CA ASP A 66 -0.52 15.47 -9.04
C ASP A 66 -1.49 14.48 -8.39
N CYS A 67 -1.50 13.22 -8.84
CA CYS A 67 -2.26 12.13 -8.22
C CYS A 67 -1.79 11.90 -6.78
N PHE A 68 -0.47 11.94 -6.55
CA PHE A 68 0.10 11.77 -5.23
C PHE A 68 -0.28 12.92 -4.26
N GLN A 69 -0.28 14.16 -4.74
CA GLN A 69 -0.72 15.33 -3.98
C GLN A 69 -2.22 15.26 -3.65
N ALA A 70 -3.04 14.83 -4.60
CA ALA A 70 -4.47 14.59 -4.38
C ALA A 70 -4.68 13.50 -3.31
N TYR A 71 -4.00 12.37 -3.45
CA TYR A 71 -4.06 11.27 -2.48
C TYR A 71 -3.75 11.72 -1.04
N TRP A 72 -2.74 12.56 -0.86
CA TRP A 72 -2.39 13.11 0.46
C TRP A 72 -3.39 14.10 1.00
N ARG A 73 -3.95 14.95 0.14
CA ARG A 73 -5.00 15.89 0.53
C ARG A 73 -6.22 15.14 1.06
N GLU A 74 -6.70 14.15 0.29
CA GLU A 74 -7.86 13.34 0.69
C GLU A 74 -7.61 12.60 2.01
N PHE A 75 -6.42 12.03 2.20
CA PHE A 75 -6.07 11.38 3.46
C PHE A 75 -6.02 12.35 4.64
N SER A 76 -5.36 13.50 4.49
CA SER A 76 -5.27 14.50 5.56
C SER A 76 -6.65 15.03 5.95
N GLN A 77 -7.55 15.21 4.98
CA GLN A 77 -8.94 15.61 5.21
C GLN A 77 -9.79 14.52 5.87
N ALA A 78 -9.51 13.24 5.60
CA ALA A 78 -10.18 12.14 6.28
C ALA A 78 -9.79 12.04 7.77
N TYR A 79 -8.59 12.50 8.14
CA TYR A 79 -8.04 12.40 9.50
C TYR A 79 -7.43 13.72 10.02
N PRO A 80 -8.21 14.82 10.10
CA PRO A 80 -7.68 16.16 10.31
C PRO A 80 -7.13 16.42 11.73
N HIS A 81 -7.45 15.56 12.70
CA HIS A 81 -7.11 15.73 14.12
C HIS A 81 -6.10 14.70 14.65
N GLN A 82 -5.51 13.90 13.75
CA GLN A 82 -4.54 12.87 14.07
C GLN A 82 -3.17 13.23 13.50
N LEU A 83 -2.09 12.79 14.14
CA LEU A 83 -0.74 12.92 13.61
C LEU A 83 -0.33 11.60 12.94
N HIS A 84 0.19 11.67 11.73
CA HIS A 84 0.49 10.49 10.93
C HIS A 84 1.99 10.38 10.62
N LEU A 85 2.63 9.33 11.10
CA LEU A 85 3.96 8.94 10.69
C LEU A 85 3.85 7.98 9.51
N ILE A 86 4.30 8.39 8.33
CA ILE A 86 4.19 7.60 7.10
C ILE A 86 5.55 7.06 6.71
N GLN A 87 5.68 5.74 6.74
CA GLN A 87 6.79 5.02 6.13
C GLN A 87 6.65 5.01 4.61
N MET A 88 7.68 5.49 3.93
CA MET A 88 7.84 5.42 2.49
C MET A 88 9.16 4.75 2.11
N ASP A 89 9.19 4.08 0.96
CA ASP A 89 10.44 3.61 0.37
C ASP A 89 11.25 4.79 -0.18
N ASN A 90 12.57 4.67 -0.17
CA ASN A 90 13.46 5.71 -0.68
C ASN A 90 13.66 5.55 -2.19
N ALA A 91 12.56 5.49 -2.94
CA ALA A 91 12.62 5.50 -4.38
C ALA A 91 13.14 6.87 -4.83
N THR A 92 14.29 6.88 -5.47
CA THR A 92 14.93 8.04 -6.10
C THR A 92 14.05 8.75 -7.16
N GLY A 93 12.87 8.22 -7.43
CA GLY A 93 11.85 8.77 -8.34
C GLY A 93 10.56 9.24 -7.67
N HIS A 94 10.45 9.24 -6.33
CA HIS A 94 9.27 9.83 -5.70
C HIS A 94 9.14 11.31 -6.08
N PRO A 95 7.92 11.78 -6.41
CA PRO A 95 7.68 13.19 -6.72
C PRO A 95 7.87 14.14 -5.52
N THR A 96 8.41 13.66 -4.40
CA THR A 96 8.57 14.32 -3.10
C THR A 96 9.23 15.68 -3.15
N LYS A 97 10.11 15.96 -4.11
CA LYS A 97 10.68 17.32 -4.27
C LYS A 97 9.66 18.41 -4.60
N ARG A 98 8.46 18.03 -5.09
CA ARG A 98 7.36 18.95 -5.43
C ARG A 98 6.09 18.70 -4.61
N LEU A 99 6.11 17.77 -3.66
CA LEU A 99 4.94 17.47 -2.83
C LEU A 99 4.85 18.45 -1.66
N ILE A 100 3.65 19.01 -1.47
CA ILE A 100 3.28 19.77 -0.29
C ILE A 100 2.79 18.76 0.73
N VAL A 101 3.61 18.50 1.75
CA VAL A 101 3.25 17.63 2.88
C VAL A 101 2.25 18.36 3.79
N PRO A 102 1.05 17.82 4.04
CA PRO A 102 0.14 18.35 5.05
C PRO A 102 0.77 18.42 6.45
N GLU A 103 0.38 19.40 7.26
CA GLU A 103 0.97 19.64 8.60
C GLU A 103 0.79 18.46 9.56
N ASN A 104 -0.25 17.64 9.36
CA ASN A 104 -0.53 16.47 10.18
C ASN A 104 0.19 15.19 9.71
N ILE A 105 1.16 15.31 8.81
CA ILE A 105 1.92 14.19 8.24
C ILE A 105 3.43 14.38 8.46
N ILE A 106 4.07 13.35 8.99
CA ILE A 106 5.52 13.23 9.14
C ILE A 106 5.99 12.07 8.26
N LEU A 107 6.98 12.32 7.41
CA LEU A 107 7.53 11.30 6.52
C LEU A 107 8.74 10.60 7.15
N TRP A 108 8.76 9.28 7.05
CA TRP A 108 9.88 8.44 7.42
C TRP A 108 10.32 7.61 6.21
N PHE A 109 11.48 7.93 5.66
CA PHE A 109 12.07 7.21 4.54
C PHE A 109 12.87 6.00 5.02
N GLN A 110 12.64 4.85 4.39
CA GLN A 110 13.43 3.64 4.64
C GLN A 110 14.88 3.82 4.15
N PRO A 111 15.88 3.20 4.82
CA PRO A 111 17.22 3.10 4.26
C PRO A 111 17.20 2.26 2.96
N ALA A 112 17.97 2.70 1.95
CA ALA A 112 18.00 2.08 0.62
C ALA A 112 18.70 0.69 0.61
N PRO A 113 18.41 -0.18 -0.37
CA PRO A 113 17.09 -0.65 -0.81
C PRO A 113 16.73 -1.96 -0.10
N SER A 114 15.56 -2.02 0.53
CA SER A 114 15.04 -3.27 1.11
C SER A 114 13.53 -3.39 0.87
N PRO A 115 13.10 -3.74 -0.36
CA PRO A 115 11.68 -3.85 -0.71
C PRO A 115 10.91 -4.86 0.16
N ASP A 116 11.59 -5.87 0.73
CA ASP A 116 11.01 -6.78 1.72
C ASP A 116 10.60 -6.09 3.05
N CYS A 117 10.96 -4.82 3.25
CA CYS A 117 10.71 -4.09 4.49
C CYS A 117 9.39 -3.31 4.52
N ASN A 118 8.72 -3.04 3.38
CA ASN A 118 7.46 -2.31 3.38
C ASN A 118 6.26 -3.28 3.52
N PRO A 119 5.54 -3.30 4.65
CA PRO A 119 4.46 -4.25 4.91
C PRO A 119 3.33 -4.25 3.88
N ILE A 120 3.04 -3.10 3.27
CA ILE A 120 1.96 -2.97 2.29
C ILE A 120 2.21 -3.79 1.01
N GLU A 121 3.45 -4.15 0.71
CA GLU A 121 3.77 -5.07 -0.40
C GLU A 121 3.07 -6.43 -0.25
N ARG A 122 2.80 -6.85 0.99
CA ARG A 122 2.01 -8.07 1.26
C ARG A 122 0.54 -7.90 0.88
N VAL A 123 -0.01 -6.69 1.02
CA VAL A 123 -1.34 -6.34 0.55
C VAL A 123 -1.38 -6.44 -0.97
N TRP A 124 -0.40 -5.85 -1.66
CA TRP A 124 -0.28 -5.95 -3.12
C TRP A 124 -0.14 -7.38 -3.60
N ALA A 125 0.71 -8.16 -2.94
CA ALA A 125 0.89 -9.57 -3.24
C ALA A 125 -0.42 -10.35 -3.05
N TRP A 126 -1.25 -10.02 -2.06
CA TRP A 126 -2.53 -10.66 -1.85
C TRP A 126 -3.56 -10.28 -2.93
N ILE A 127 -3.74 -8.99 -3.23
CA ILE A 127 -4.69 -8.52 -4.26
C ILE A 127 -4.32 -9.08 -5.63
N LYS A 128 -3.03 -9.01 -6.00
CA LYS A 128 -2.51 -9.61 -7.25
C LYS A 128 -2.67 -11.13 -7.28
N GLY A 129 -2.85 -11.77 -6.13
CA GLY A 129 -3.20 -13.20 -6.03
C GLY A 129 -4.65 -13.47 -6.41
N GLN A 130 -5.58 -12.60 -6.00
CA GLN A 130 -7.02 -12.74 -6.30
C GLN A 130 -7.31 -12.61 -7.80
N ILE A 131 -6.64 -11.69 -8.47
CA ILE A 131 -6.81 -11.45 -9.92
C ILE A 131 -5.85 -12.27 -10.79
N ALA A 132 -5.04 -13.15 -10.18
CA ALA A 132 -4.09 -13.95 -10.94
C ALA A 132 -4.84 -14.85 -11.93
N TRP A 133 -4.34 -14.92 -13.16
CA TRP A 133 -4.94 -15.69 -14.25
C TRP A 133 -6.33 -15.24 -14.75
N HIS A 134 -6.89 -14.16 -14.21
CA HIS A 134 -8.11 -13.58 -14.77
C HIS A 134 -7.79 -12.84 -16.07
N LEU A 135 -8.75 -12.84 -17.00
CA LEU A 135 -8.69 -12.09 -18.25
C LEU A 135 -9.74 -10.99 -18.18
N PHE A 136 -9.29 -9.75 -18.29
CA PHE A 136 -10.15 -8.58 -18.27
C PHE A 136 -10.08 -7.89 -19.63
N ASN A 137 -11.24 -7.64 -20.23
CA ASN A 137 -11.33 -6.98 -21.54
C ASN A 137 -10.99 -5.48 -21.46
N ASP A 138 -11.28 -4.84 -20.32
CA ASP A 138 -10.97 -3.44 -20.07
C ASP A 138 -10.63 -3.20 -18.59
N LEU A 139 -10.21 -1.98 -18.26
CA LEU A 139 -9.84 -1.59 -16.92
C LEU A 139 -11.04 -1.63 -15.97
N GLU A 140 -12.21 -1.12 -16.35
CA GLU A 140 -13.35 -0.99 -15.43
C GLU A 140 -13.71 -2.31 -14.69
N PRO A 141 -13.81 -3.49 -15.35
CA PRO A 141 -13.99 -4.76 -14.65
C PRO A 141 -12.84 -5.13 -13.69
N LEU A 142 -11.59 -4.86 -14.06
CA LEU A 142 -10.43 -5.08 -13.20
C LEU A 142 -10.49 -4.18 -11.95
N GLN A 143 -10.84 -2.91 -12.14
CA GLN A 143 -10.97 -1.92 -11.07
C GLN A 143 -12.08 -2.31 -10.10
N ALA A 144 -13.23 -2.75 -10.63
CA ALA A 144 -14.34 -3.25 -9.83
C ALA A 144 -13.95 -4.48 -8.98
N GLU A 145 -13.21 -5.43 -9.55
CA GLU A 145 -12.73 -6.63 -8.84
C GLU A 145 -11.73 -6.26 -7.71
N VAL A 146 -10.80 -5.34 -7.99
CA VAL A 146 -9.85 -4.83 -6.99
C VAL A 146 -10.59 -4.09 -5.87
N ALA A 147 -11.53 -3.21 -6.20
CA ALA A 147 -12.33 -2.47 -5.23
C ALA A 147 -13.20 -3.39 -4.37
N LEU A 148 -13.82 -4.42 -4.97
CA LEU A 148 -14.59 -5.42 -4.24
C LEU A 148 -13.69 -6.25 -3.31
N SER A 149 -12.52 -6.66 -3.80
CA SER A 149 -11.53 -7.35 -2.97
C SER A 149 -11.16 -6.52 -1.75
N LEU A 150 -10.89 -5.22 -1.89
CA LEU A 150 -10.56 -4.33 -0.76
C LEU A 150 -11.73 -4.15 0.21
N LYS A 151 -12.95 -3.96 -0.28
CA LYS A 151 -14.15 -3.76 0.56
C LYS A 151 -14.51 -4.97 1.43
N THR A 152 -14.11 -6.17 1.03
CA THR A 152 -14.40 -7.39 1.78
C THR A 152 -13.37 -7.70 2.87
N LEU A 153 -12.24 -7.00 2.89
CA LEU A 153 -11.18 -7.21 3.87
C LEU A 153 -11.49 -6.48 5.18
N SER A 154 -11.29 -7.18 6.30
CA SER A 154 -11.41 -6.60 7.63
C SER A 154 -10.11 -5.93 8.07
N HIS A 155 -10.20 -5.04 9.07
CA HIS A 155 -9.02 -4.49 9.74
C HIS A 155 -8.10 -5.60 10.30
N SER A 156 -8.68 -6.65 10.89
CA SER A 156 -7.90 -7.79 11.40
C SER A 156 -7.10 -8.51 10.32
N PHE A 157 -7.61 -8.56 9.09
CA PHE A 157 -6.87 -9.10 7.96
C PHE A 157 -5.65 -8.24 7.64
N PHE A 158 -5.85 -6.93 7.45
CA PHE A 158 -4.76 -6.00 7.16
C PHE A 158 -3.69 -6.05 8.24
N SER A 159 -4.07 -5.89 9.51
CA SER A 159 -3.14 -5.98 10.64
C SER A 159 -2.39 -7.31 10.67
N SER A 160 -3.05 -8.44 10.37
CA SER A 160 -2.39 -9.76 10.34
C SER A 160 -1.28 -9.87 9.29
N ILE A 161 -1.51 -9.33 8.08
CA ILE A 161 -0.53 -9.43 6.99
C ILE A 161 0.57 -8.37 7.09
N THR A 162 0.26 -7.16 7.57
CA THR A 162 1.23 -6.06 7.70
C THR A 162 1.94 -6.06 9.07
N GLY A 163 1.32 -6.65 10.09
CA GLY A 163 1.74 -6.62 11.49
C GLY A 163 2.99 -7.44 11.82
N LYS A 164 3.42 -8.33 10.92
CA LYS A 164 4.65 -9.12 11.10
C LYS A 164 5.88 -8.37 10.57
N ASN A 165 6.01 -7.09 10.89
CA ASN A 165 7.19 -6.29 10.58
C ASN A 165 8.04 -6.09 11.84
N ARG A 166 9.35 -6.27 11.70
CA ARG A 166 10.34 -6.10 12.77
C ARG A 166 10.30 -4.69 13.38
N LEU A 167 9.92 -3.70 12.57
CA LEU A 167 9.76 -2.28 12.96
C LEU A 167 8.60 -2.02 13.93
N LEU A 168 7.58 -2.88 13.97
CA LEU A 168 6.42 -2.66 14.85
C LEU A 168 6.77 -2.88 16.32
N ALA A 169 7.72 -3.76 16.60
CA ALA A 169 8.26 -3.93 17.96
C ALA A 169 8.98 -2.65 18.46
N GLU A 170 9.66 -1.93 17.55
CA GLU A 170 10.34 -0.66 17.87
C GLU A 170 9.35 0.50 18.01
N LEU A 171 8.28 0.51 17.21
CA LEU A 171 7.23 1.53 17.32
C LEU A 171 6.33 1.35 18.54
N ASP A 172 6.01 0.10 18.91
CA ASP A 172 5.34 -0.20 20.18
C ASP A 172 6.22 0.22 21.37
N PHE A 173 7.55 0.03 21.27
CA PHE A 173 8.48 0.57 22.26
C PHE A 173 8.42 2.11 22.33
N ILE A 174 8.44 2.80 21.18
CA ILE A 174 8.37 4.28 21.14
C ILE A 174 7.03 4.80 21.69
N LYS A 175 5.90 4.17 21.35
CA LYS A 175 4.57 4.52 21.88
C LYS A 175 4.48 4.32 23.39
N ASN A 176 5.10 3.25 23.92
CA ASN A 176 5.06 2.93 25.35
C ASN A 176 6.09 3.69 26.21
N THR A 177 7.12 4.30 25.61
CA THR A 177 8.23 4.91 26.37
C THR A 177 8.14 6.44 26.51
N ASN A 178 7.06 7.11 26.05
CA ASN A 178 6.91 8.57 26.15
C ASN A 178 8.14 9.36 25.62
N LEU A 179 8.88 8.84 24.64
CA LEU A 179 10.12 9.44 24.12
C LEU A 179 9.90 10.65 23.18
N TYR A 180 8.65 11.11 23.02
CA TYR A 180 8.31 12.26 22.16
C TYR A 180 8.83 13.61 22.70
N THR A 181 9.42 13.65 23.90
CA THR A 181 9.96 14.88 24.50
C THR A 181 11.33 15.29 23.95
N GLY A 182 12.00 14.47 23.13
CA GLY A 182 13.40 14.70 22.72
C GLY A 182 13.65 15.09 21.26
N LEU A 183 12.65 15.01 20.37
CA LEU A 183 12.84 15.24 18.92
C LEU A 183 12.30 16.60 18.43
N PHE A 184 11.84 17.46 19.35
CA PHE A 184 11.31 18.80 19.05
C PHE A 184 12.04 19.90 19.85
N ASN A 185 13.38 19.88 19.83
CA ASN A 185 14.21 21.05 20.16
C ASN A 185 15.15 21.35 19.00
#